data_AF-A0A2N5A596-F1
#
_entry.id   AF-A0A2N5A596-F1
#
_cell.length_a   1.000
_cell.length_b   1.000
_cell.length_c   1.000
_cell.angle_alpha   90.00
_cell.angle_beta   90.00
_cell.angle_gamma   90.00
#
_symmetry.space_group_name_H-M   'P 1'
#
loop_
_entity.id
_entity.type
_entity.pdbx_description
1 polymer ?
#
loop_
_entity_poly.entity_id
_entity_poly.type
_entity_poly.pdbx_seq_one_letter_code
_entity_poly.pdbx_strand_id
1 'polypeptide(L)'
;HAETDSEGRMVIAPLSCSLVETSAIVELRANTLIARAYGRESIEEGYHCRYGVDSAFAGELEQGDLRVTGWDEEGEIRAVELVTHPFFVATLFQHERHALDGRPSPLVQALIRAAAQ
;
A
#
# COMPACT_ATOMS: atom_id res chain seq x y z
N HIS A 1 -0.06 1.94 18.50
CA HIS A 1 0.86 1.99 17.34
C HIS A 1 2.27 2.20 17.87
N ALA A 2 3.29 1.54 17.29
CA ALA A 2 4.68 1.66 17.76
C ALA A 2 5.21 3.11 17.84
N GLU A 3 4.65 4.02 17.03
CA GLU A 3 5.07 5.41 16.98
C GLU A 3 4.66 6.25 18.21
N THR A 4 3.65 5.82 18.96
CA THR A 4 3.02 6.59 20.05
C THR A 4 2.86 5.80 21.35
N ASP A 5 2.87 4.47 21.30
CA ASP A 5 2.69 3.62 22.46
C ASP A 5 3.41 2.26 22.28
N SER A 6 3.99 1.75 23.35
CA SER A 6 4.63 0.43 23.42
C SER A 6 3.73 -0.64 24.06
N GLU A 7 2.59 -0.23 24.62
CA GLU A 7 1.60 -1.15 25.21
C GLU A 7 0.44 -1.42 24.23
N GLY A 8 -0.10 -2.64 24.30
CA GLY A 8 -1.19 -3.10 23.42
C GLY A 8 -0.71 -3.88 22.19
N ARG A 9 -1.67 -4.28 21.35
CA ARG A 9 -1.38 -5.10 20.17
C ARG A 9 -0.72 -4.26 19.07
N MET A 10 0.42 -4.73 18.59
CA MET A 10 1.15 -4.07 17.50
C MET A 10 0.51 -4.39 16.16
N VAL A 11 -0.08 -3.37 15.54
CA VAL A 11 -0.65 -3.43 14.18
C VAL A 11 0.31 -2.80 13.16
N ILE A 12 1.07 -1.81 13.61
CA ILE A 12 2.10 -1.11 12.84
C ILE A 12 3.40 -1.19 13.65
N ALA A 13 4.46 -1.69 13.01
CA ALA A 13 5.78 -1.90 13.60
C ALA A 13 6.87 -1.19 12.78
N PRO A 14 8.02 -0.84 13.38
CA PRO A 14 9.16 -0.31 12.63
C PRO A 14 9.58 -1.30 11.54
N LEU A 15 9.82 -0.81 10.33
CA LEU A 15 10.41 -1.63 9.26
C LEU A 15 11.84 -2.02 9.67
N SER A 16 12.22 -3.26 9.38
CA SER A 16 13.59 -3.77 9.57
C SER A 16 14.62 -2.95 8.78
N CYS A 17 14.20 -2.34 7.67
CA CYS A 17 14.97 -1.43 6.84
C CYS A 17 14.22 -0.10 6.63
N SER A 18 14.90 1.03 6.84
CA SER A 18 14.32 2.36 6.60
C SER A 18 14.22 2.63 5.09
N LEU A 19 13.02 2.53 4.52
CA LEU A 19 12.74 2.87 3.13
C LEU A 19 12.55 4.40 2.97
N VAL A 20 13.63 5.15 3.17
CA VAL A 20 13.64 6.61 3.00
C VAL A 20 14.40 6.93 1.73
N GLU A 21 13.72 7.54 0.74
CA GLU A 21 14.28 7.91 -0.58
C GLU A 21 14.72 6.72 -1.45
N THR A 22 14.17 5.54 -1.18
CA THR A 22 14.34 4.35 -2.01
C THR A 22 13.08 4.11 -2.84
N SER A 23 13.28 3.75 -4.11
CA SER A 23 12.26 3.11 -4.92
C SER A 23 12.43 1.60 -4.82
N ALA A 24 11.33 0.86 -4.69
CA ALA A 24 11.36 -0.60 -4.73
C ALA A 24 10.22 -1.15 -5.58
N ILE A 25 10.38 -2.40 -6.01
CA ILE A 25 9.38 -3.11 -6.78
C ILE A 25 8.24 -3.51 -5.85
N VAL A 26 7.01 -3.31 -6.32
CA VAL A 26 5.80 -3.83 -5.69
C VAL A 26 5.08 -4.72 -6.69
N GLU A 27 4.88 -5.98 -6.32
CA GLU A 27 4.01 -6.89 -7.03
C GLU A 27 2.57 -6.68 -6.59
N LEU A 28 1.68 -6.49 -7.55
CA LEU A 28 0.26 -6.26 -7.35
C LEU A 28 -0.53 -7.49 -7.75
N ARG A 29 -1.53 -7.82 -6.93
CA ARG A 29 -2.46 -8.89 -7.25
C ARG A 29 -3.28 -8.54 -8.49
N ALA A 30 -3.31 -9.45 -9.46
CA ALA A 30 -4.14 -9.33 -10.66
C ALA A 30 -5.62 -9.04 -10.33
N ASN A 31 -6.31 -8.35 -11.25
CA ASN A 31 -7.75 -8.06 -11.18
C ASN A 31 -8.22 -7.19 -9.99
N THR A 32 -7.32 -6.53 -9.27
CA THR A 32 -7.61 -5.61 -8.16
C THR A 32 -7.79 -4.16 -8.62
N LEU A 33 -8.27 -3.25 -7.75
CA LEU A 33 -8.39 -1.83 -8.09
C LEU A 33 -7.02 -1.21 -8.39
N ILE A 34 -6.01 -1.53 -7.57
CA ILE A 34 -4.66 -1.00 -7.72
C ILE A 34 -3.99 -1.49 -9.01
N ALA A 35 -4.07 -2.79 -9.32
CA ALA A 35 -3.51 -3.32 -10.57
C ALA A 35 -4.18 -2.71 -11.81
N ARG A 36 -5.51 -2.46 -11.76
CA ARG A 36 -6.22 -1.76 -12.84
C ARG A 36 -5.82 -0.28 -12.95
N ALA A 37 -5.63 0.41 -11.84
CA ALA A 37 -5.21 1.81 -11.84
C ALA A 37 -3.82 1.97 -12.47
N TYR A 38 -2.90 1.06 -12.18
CA TYR A 38 -1.55 1.05 -12.75
C TYR A 38 -1.46 0.43 -14.15
N GLY A 39 -2.43 -0.39 -14.55
CA GLY A 39 -2.45 -1.11 -15.82
C GLY A 39 -1.38 -2.21 -15.93
N ARG A 40 -0.77 -2.60 -14.81
CA ARG A 40 0.30 -3.62 -14.73
C ARG A 40 0.36 -4.22 -13.33
N GLU A 41 0.97 -5.40 -13.22
CA GLU A 41 1.07 -6.17 -11.97
C GLU A 41 2.42 -6.01 -11.25
N SER A 42 3.41 -5.39 -11.89
CA SER A 42 4.69 -5.07 -11.26
C SER A 42 4.95 -3.59 -11.41
N ILE A 43 5.01 -2.86 -10.28
CA ILE A 43 5.21 -1.42 -10.25
C ILE A 43 6.50 -1.07 -9.51
N GLU A 44 7.01 0.13 -9.73
CA GLU A 44 8.15 0.67 -8.99
C GLU A 44 7.70 1.99 -8.36
N GLU A 45 7.80 2.09 -7.05
CA GLU A 45 7.27 3.23 -6.28
C GLU A 45 8.23 3.68 -5.19
N GLY A 46 8.16 4.97 -4.89
CA GLY A 46 9.01 5.61 -3.89
C GLY A 46 8.46 5.47 -2.48
N TYR A 47 9.36 5.28 -1.52
CA TYR A 47 9.04 5.17 -0.10
C TYR A 47 9.64 6.34 0.71
N HIS A 48 8.88 6.74 1.72
CA HIS A 48 9.36 7.59 2.80
C HIS A 48 8.72 7.15 4.13
N CYS A 49 8.83 5.85 4.41
CA CYS A 49 8.22 5.25 5.60
C CYS A 49 9.25 4.44 6.38
N ARG A 50 9.14 4.52 7.71
CA ARG A 50 9.95 3.75 8.66
C ARG A 50 9.13 2.68 9.37
N TYR A 51 7.86 2.53 9.00
CA TYR A 51 6.89 1.67 9.66
C TYR A 51 6.07 0.92 8.60
N GLY A 52 5.73 -0.32 8.91
CA GLY A 52 4.93 -1.20 8.07
C GLY A 52 3.96 -2.02 8.90
N VAL A 53 3.25 -2.92 8.23
CA VAL A 53 2.32 -3.85 8.88
C VAL A 53 3.12 -4.86 9.70
N ASP A 54 2.75 -5.07 10.96
CA ASP A 54 3.35 -6.11 11.78
C ASP A 54 3.06 -7.51 11.21
N SER A 55 4.08 -8.36 11.10
CA SER A 55 3.95 -9.69 10.48
C SER A 55 3.00 -10.62 11.24
N ALA A 56 2.83 -10.44 12.56
CA ALA A 56 1.86 -11.17 13.36
C ALA A 56 0.42 -10.64 13.16
N PHE A 57 0.25 -9.44 12.61
CA PHE A 57 -1.04 -8.88 12.23
C PHE A 57 -1.40 -9.11 10.76
N ALA A 58 -0.40 -9.30 9.89
CA ALA A 58 -0.57 -9.57 8.46
C ALA A 58 -1.57 -10.70 8.17
N GLY A 59 -1.48 -11.82 8.89
CA GLY A 59 -2.37 -12.97 8.70
C GLY A 59 -3.81 -12.74 9.17
N GLU A 60 -4.06 -11.73 10.01
CA GLU A 60 -5.40 -11.36 10.46
C GLU A 60 -6.06 -10.30 9.57
N LEU A 61 -5.26 -9.44 8.93
CA LEU A 61 -5.75 -8.50 7.92
C LEU A 61 -6.51 -9.22 6.80
N GLU A 62 -6.11 -10.44 6.44
CA GLU A 62 -6.76 -11.22 5.38
C GLU A 62 -8.05 -11.94 5.80
N GLN A 63 -8.36 -11.99 7.10
CA GLN A 63 -9.53 -12.71 7.62
C GLN A 63 -10.84 -11.92 7.48
N GLY A 64 -10.75 -10.61 7.20
CA GLY A 64 -11.89 -9.73 6.99
C GLY A 64 -12.14 -9.38 5.53
N ASP A 65 -12.84 -8.26 5.34
CA ASP A 65 -13.10 -7.67 4.02
C ASP A 65 -11.88 -6.90 3.46
N LEU A 66 -10.87 -6.66 4.30
CA LEU A 66 -9.61 -6.11 3.83
C LEU A 66 -8.78 -7.21 3.17
N ARG A 67 -8.26 -6.93 1.98
CA ARG A 67 -7.46 -7.87 1.21
C ARG A 67 -6.09 -7.28 0.96
N VAL A 68 -5.06 -8.08 1.16
CA VAL A 68 -3.72 -7.73 0.68
C VAL A 68 -3.71 -7.84 -0.83
N THR A 69 -3.28 -6.76 -1.48
CA THR A 69 -3.28 -6.61 -2.94
C THR A 69 -1.94 -6.16 -3.49
N GLY A 70 -0.95 -5.93 -2.64
CA GLY A 70 0.42 -5.76 -3.10
C GLY A 70 1.48 -6.09 -2.05
N TRP A 71 2.61 -6.59 -2.53
CA TRP A 71 3.75 -7.06 -1.76
C TRP A 71 5.06 -6.51 -2.34
N ASP A 72 6.12 -6.43 -1.54
CA ASP A 72 7.47 -6.24 -2.08
C ASP A 72 8.12 -7.59 -2.44
N GLU A 73 9.39 -7.55 -2.86
CA GLU A 73 10.18 -8.73 -3.23
C GLU A 73 10.41 -9.71 -2.07
N GLU A 74 10.28 -9.24 -0.82
CA GLU A 74 10.42 -10.07 0.39
C GLU A 74 9.08 -10.67 0.84
N GLY A 75 7.98 -10.33 0.15
CA GLY A 75 6.63 -10.77 0.48
C GLY A 75 5.97 -9.97 1.60
N GLU A 76 6.53 -8.82 1.99
CA GLU A 76 5.92 -7.94 2.97
C GLU A 76 4.78 -7.13 2.34
N ILE A 77 3.73 -6.88 3.13
CA ILE A 77 2.55 -6.13 2.68
C ILE A 77 2.94 -4.69 2.32
N ARG A 78 2.54 -4.24 1.12
CA ARG A 78 2.73 -2.86 0.64
C ARG A 78 1.44 -2.18 0.20
N ALA A 79 0.41 -2.95 -0.14
CA ALA A 79 -0.91 -2.43 -0.48
C ALA A 79 -2.05 -3.33 -0.01
N VAL A 80 -3.16 -2.71 0.36
CA VAL A 80 -4.41 -3.36 0.76
C VAL A 80 -5.63 -2.68 0.15
N GLU A 81 -6.71 -3.43 -0.04
CA GLU A 81 -8.01 -2.95 -0.53
C GLU A 81 -9.14 -3.41 0.38
N LEU A 82 -10.21 -2.62 0.49
CA LEU A 82 -11.44 -3.01 1.17
C LEU A 82 -12.51 -3.38 0.15
N VAL A 83 -12.86 -4.66 0.05
CA VAL A 83 -13.73 -5.17 -1.03
C VAL A 83 -15.20 -4.79 -0.89
N THR A 84 -15.59 -4.29 0.27
CA THR A 84 -16.96 -3.83 0.57
C THR A 84 -17.18 -2.34 0.27
N HIS A 85 -16.16 -1.64 -0.23
CA HIS A 85 -16.24 -0.22 -0.58
C HIS A 85 -16.05 -0.02 -2.10
N PRO A 86 -16.79 0.91 -2.75
CA PRO A 86 -16.68 1.13 -4.20
C PRO A 86 -15.28 1.52 -4.66
N PHE A 87 -14.52 2.21 -3.80
CA PHE A 87 -13.11 2.47 -4.02
C PHE A 87 -12.39 2.65 -2.68
N PHE A 88 -11.54 1.70 -2.31
CA PHE A 88 -10.69 1.81 -1.13
C PHE A 88 -9.37 1.10 -1.42
N VAL A 89 -8.29 1.87 -1.44
CA VAL A 89 -6.92 1.39 -1.63
C VAL A 89 -6.04 2.12 -0.63
N ALA A 90 -5.23 1.39 0.13
CA ALA A 90 -4.22 1.95 1.02
C ALA A 90 -2.85 1.37 0.68
N THR A 91 -1.83 2.22 0.64
CA THR A 91 -0.47 1.88 0.24
C THR A 91 0.53 2.38 1.27
N LEU A 92 1.66 1.67 1.43
CA LEU A 92 2.80 2.15 2.23
C LEU A 92 3.80 2.97 1.39
N PHE A 93 3.80 2.78 0.07
CA PHE A 93 4.53 3.64 -0.85
C PHE A 93 3.74 4.93 -1.15
N GLN A 94 4.46 5.94 -1.63
CA GLN A 94 3.97 7.31 -1.81
C GLN A 94 3.86 7.69 -3.30
N HIS A 95 2.87 7.10 -3.98
CA HIS A 95 2.63 7.31 -5.41
C HIS A 95 2.33 8.78 -5.79
N GLU A 96 1.96 9.62 -4.82
CA GLU A 96 1.75 11.05 -5.00
C GLU A 96 3.05 11.79 -5.32
N ARG A 97 4.21 11.24 -4.96
CA ARG A 97 5.53 11.83 -5.26
C ARG A 97 5.81 11.89 -6.76
N HIS A 98 5.13 11.11 -7.59
CA HIS A 98 5.15 11.25 -9.04
C HIS A 98 4.87 12.69 -9.50
N ALA A 99 4.07 13.44 -8.73
CA ALA A 99 3.79 14.84 -9.03
C ALA A 99 5.05 15.74 -9.00
N LEU A 100 6.07 15.37 -8.22
CA LEU A 100 7.36 16.09 -8.18
C LEU A 100 8.11 16.01 -9.51
N ASP A 101 7.91 14.92 -10.26
CA ASP A 101 8.44 14.70 -11.60
C ASP A 101 7.47 15.14 -12.71
N GLY A 102 6.36 15.81 -12.36
CA GLY A 102 5.29 16.17 -13.30
C GLY A 102 4.50 14.98 -13.86
N ARG A 103 4.61 13.80 -13.23
CA ARG A 103 3.87 12.59 -13.61
C ARG A 103 2.58 12.45 -12.79
N PRO A 104 1.49 11.94 -13.37
CA PRO A 104 0.26 11.73 -12.62
C PRO A 104 0.39 10.57 -11.61
N SER A 105 -0.33 10.67 -10.50
CA SER A 105 -0.55 9.54 -9.59
C SER A 105 -1.73 8.68 -10.12
N PRO A 106 -1.51 7.40 -10.46
CA PRO A 106 -2.57 6.54 -11.00
C PRO A 106 -3.75 6.34 -10.03
N LEU A 107 -3.44 6.17 -8.74
CA LEU A 107 -4.47 5.97 -7.71
C LEU A 107 -5.30 7.22 -7.44
N VAL A 108 -4.71 8.42 -7.52
CA VAL A 108 -5.49 9.68 -7.43
C VAL A 108 -6.45 9.81 -8.62
N GLN A 109 -6.00 9.49 -9.84
CA GLN A 109 -6.89 9.50 -11.01
C GLN A 109 -8.03 8.49 -10.86
N ALA A 110 -7.73 7.29 -10.37
CA ALA A 110 -8.73 6.25 -10.15
C ALA A 110 -9.75 6.66 -9.07
N LEU A 111 -9.28 7.27 -7.97
CA LEU A 111 -10.14 7.82 -6.90
C LEU A 111 -11.10 8.87 -7.45
N ILE A 112 -10.61 9.84 -8.23
CA ILE A 112 -11.46 10.90 -8.82
C ILE A 112 -12.51 10.30 -9.76
N ARG A 113 -12.15 9.31 -10.58
CA ARG A 113 -13.10 8.61 -11.46
C ARG A 113 -14.16 7.84 -10.69
N ALA A 114 -13.81 7.26 -9.54
CA ALA A 114 -14.76 6.56 -8.67
C ALA A 114 -15.69 7.55 -7.96
N ALA A 115 -15.18 8.71 -7.53
CA ALA A 115 -15.97 9.73 -6.85
C ALA A 115 -16.93 10.50 -7.76
N ALA A 116 -16.71 10.46 -9.08
CA ALA A 116 -17.56 11.11 -10.08
C ALA A 116 -18.73 10.24 -10.58
N GLN A 117 -18.88 9.02 -10.06
CA GLN A 117 -19.98 8.09 -10.37
C GLN A 117 -21.09 8.20 -9.33
#